data_AF-F0GXY9-F1
#
_entry.id   AF-F0GXY9-F1
#
_cell.length_a   1.000
_cell.length_b   1.000
_cell.length_c   1.000
_cell.angle_alpha   90.00
_cell.angle_beta   90.00
_cell.angle_gamma   90.00
#
_symmetry.space_group_name_H-M   'P 1'
#
loop_
_entity.id
_entity.type
_entity.pdbx_description
1 polymer ?
#
loop_
_entity_poly.entity_id
_entity_poly.type
_entity_poly.pdbx_seq_one_letter_code
_entity_poly.pdbx_strand_id
1 'polypeptide(L)'
;MKNFLKRKGISLSAKVYFIDALGSMAFGLFATLLVGTILNTIGNSFGIDFLSKTVWPLAQEATGPAIAVSIAYALNADRLILFSSTIVGLAANKLGGPMGVFIATLFLCRNCKISFKRNKN
;
A
#
# COMPACT_ATOMS: atom_id res chain seq x y z
N MET A 1 -29.52 1.50 1.14
CA MET A 1 -28.11 1.61 0.68
C MET A 1 -27.06 1.49 1.80
N LYS A 2 -27.20 2.17 2.95
CA LYS A 2 -26.23 2.07 4.08
C LYS A 2 -25.97 0.64 4.59
N ASN A 3 -27.01 -0.19 4.68
CA ASN A 3 -26.87 -1.61 5.07
C ASN A 3 -26.14 -2.48 4.03
N PHE A 4 -26.17 -2.10 2.74
CA PHE A 4 -25.43 -2.81 1.69
C PHE A 4 -23.92 -2.53 1.77
N LEU A 5 -23.56 -1.28 2.11
CA LEU A 5 -22.19 -0.81 2.29
C LEU A 5 -21.57 -1.37 3.59
N LYS A 6 -22.33 -1.36 4.71
CA LYS A 6 -21.93 -2.02 5.96
C LYS A 6 -21.69 -3.53 5.77
N ARG A 7 -22.56 -4.23 5.04
CA ARG A 7 -22.39 -5.66 4.69
C ARG A 7 -21.23 -5.94 3.73
N LYS A 8 -20.54 -4.92 3.21
CA LYS A 8 -19.34 -5.04 2.37
C LYS A 8 -18.07 -4.57 3.09
N GLY A 9 -18.15 -4.29 4.39
CA GLY A 9 -17.01 -3.74 5.15
C GLY A 9 -16.56 -2.38 4.62
N ILE A 10 -17.46 -1.61 4.01
CA ILE A 10 -17.21 -0.26 3.52
C ILE A 10 -17.74 0.72 4.57
N SER A 11 -16.85 1.21 5.43
CA SER A 11 -17.11 2.37 6.28
C SER A 11 -16.77 3.64 5.51
N LEU A 12 -17.77 4.28 4.92
CA LEU A 12 -17.69 5.60 4.27
C LEU A 12 -17.50 6.75 5.29
N SER A 13 -16.68 6.53 6.30
CA SER A 13 -16.34 7.55 7.28
C SER A 13 -15.11 8.31 6.78
N ALA A 14 -15.17 9.64 6.79
CA ALA A 14 -14.03 10.48 6.47
C ALA A 14 -12.80 10.14 7.34
N LYS A 15 -13.02 9.69 8.58
CA LYS A 15 -11.96 9.18 9.47
C LYS A 15 -11.17 8.02 8.85
N VAL A 16 -11.85 7.08 8.19
CA VAL A 16 -11.20 5.89 7.64
C VAL A 16 -10.38 6.23 6.40
N TYR A 17 -10.88 7.15 5.57
CA TYR A 17 -10.22 7.56 4.33
C TYR A 17 -9.07 8.55 4.57
N PHE A 18 -9.21 9.45 5.53
CA PHE A 18 -8.20 10.47 5.79
C PHE A 18 -7.27 10.11 6.95
N ILE A 19 -7.77 9.56 8.05
CA ILE A 19 -6.91 9.28 9.20
C ILE A 19 -6.31 7.88 9.07
N ASP A 20 -7.13 6.86 8.91
CA ASP A 20 -6.64 5.48 8.93
C ASP A 20 -5.85 5.14 7.67
N ALA A 21 -6.30 5.58 6.49
CA ALA A 21 -5.61 5.32 5.23
C ALA A 21 -4.36 6.19 5.00
N LEU A 22 -4.38 7.50 5.33
CA LEU A 22 -3.13 8.31 5.26
C LEU A 22 -2.14 7.88 6.34
N GLY A 23 -2.60 7.55 7.53
CA GLY A 23 -1.75 7.00 8.59
C GLY A 23 -1.08 5.70 8.15
N SER A 24 -1.85 4.78 7.56
CA SER A 24 -1.30 3.49 7.08
C SER A 24 -0.41 3.65 5.85
N MET A 25 -0.65 4.64 5.00
CA MET A 25 0.29 5.02 3.93
C MET A 25 1.65 5.42 4.51
N ALA A 26 1.66 6.27 5.55
CA ALA A 26 2.89 6.66 6.21
C ALA A 26 3.61 5.43 6.79
N PHE A 27 2.90 4.49 7.41
CA PHE A 27 3.49 3.22 7.87
C PHE A 27 4.18 2.44 6.74
N GLY A 28 3.52 2.26 5.58
CA GLY A 28 4.12 1.53 4.44
C GLY A 28 5.35 2.22 3.84
N LEU A 29 5.31 3.56 3.78
CA LEU A 29 6.43 4.39 3.33
C LEU A 29 7.61 4.30 4.29
N PHE A 30 7.38 4.53 5.58
CA PHE A 30 8.42 4.50 6.61
C PHE A 30 9.01 3.11 6.79
N ALA A 31 8.18 2.05 6.84
CA ALA A 31 8.69 0.69 7.01
C ALA A 31 9.66 0.30 5.89
N THR A 32 9.35 0.64 4.64
CA THR A 32 10.18 0.22 3.51
C THR A 32 11.41 1.10 3.34
N LEU A 33 11.26 2.43 3.44
CA LEU A 33 12.39 3.36 3.27
C LEU A 33 13.35 3.32 4.46
N LEU A 34 12.85 3.27 5.70
CA LEU A 34 13.71 3.23 6.90
C LEU A 34 14.53 1.94 6.94
N VAL A 35 13.93 0.80 6.60
CA VAL A 35 14.68 -0.46 6.49
C VAL A 35 15.69 -0.38 5.35
N GLY A 36 15.29 0.15 4.19
CA GLY A 36 16.20 0.34 3.07
C GLY A 36 17.38 1.25 3.42
N THR A 37 17.17 2.36 4.12
CA THR A 37 18.24 3.30 4.48
C THR A 37 19.20 2.70 5.49
N ILE A 38 18.71 1.96 6.48
CA ILE A 38 19.56 1.23 7.44
C ILE A 38 20.45 0.24 6.69
N LEU A 39 19.88 -0.55 5.77
CA LEU A 39 20.66 -1.50 4.96
C LEU A 39 21.68 -0.79 4.08
N ASN A 40 21.33 0.36 3.51
CA ASN A 40 22.26 1.18 2.74
C ASN A 40 23.40 1.72 3.61
N THR A 41 23.11 2.20 4.83
CA THR A 41 24.14 2.66 5.78
C THR A 41 25.09 1.53 6.15
N ILE A 42 24.58 0.33 6.46
CA ILE A 42 25.40 -0.85 6.75
C ILE A 42 26.25 -1.22 5.52
N GLY A 43 25.65 -1.25 4.33
CA GLY A 43 26.36 -1.52 3.08
C GLY A 43 27.52 -0.55 2.84
N ASN A 44 27.30 0.75 3.06
CA ASN A 44 28.33 1.77 2.90
C ASN A 44 29.40 1.72 4.00
N SER A 45 29.03 1.40 5.25
CA SER A 45 29.98 1.30 6.36
C SER A 45 30.88 0.06 6.27
N PHE A 46 30.36 -1.06 5.78
CA PHE A 46 31.11 -2.32 5.65
C PHE A 46 31.67 -2.56 4.24
N GLY A 47 31.45 -1.64 3.29
CA GLY A 47 31.90 -1.77 1.91
C GLY A 47 31.20 -2.88 1.11
N ILE A 48 29.99 -3.26 1.51
CA ILE A 48 29.21 -4.31 0.85
C ILE A 48 28.33 -3.68 -0.23
N ASP A 49 28.87 -3.63 -1.45
CA ASP A 49 28.22 -3.06 -2.63
C ASP A 49 26.84 -3.67 -2.94
N PHE A 50 26.61 -4.95 -2.58
CA PHE A 50 25.32 -5.61 -2.78
C PHE A 50 24.18 -4.91 -2.04
N LEU A 51 24.42 -4.45 -0.80
CA LEU A 51 23.37 -3.83 0.03
C LEU A 51 23.03 -2.42 -0.48
N SER A 52 24.04 -1.65 -0.90
CA SER A 52 23.85 -0.26 -1.34
C SER A 52 23.45 -0.13 -2.81
N LYS A 53 23.95 -0.99 -3.71
CA LYS A 53 23.70 -0.88 -5.16
C LYS A 53 22.58 -1.79 -5.64
N THR A 54 22.27 -2.88 -4.94
CA THR A 54 21.21 -3.82 -5.37
C THR A 54 20.01 -3.77 -4.45
N VAL A 55 20.19 -3.93 -3.14
CA VAL A 55 19.07 -4.02 -2.19
C VAL A 55 18.38 -2.67 -1.98
N TRP A 56 19.15 -1.58 -1.89
CA TRP A 56 18.59 -0.24 -1.68
C TRP A 56 17.65 0.23 -2.80
N PRO A 57 18.01 0.16 -4.10
CA PRO A 57 17.08 0.50 -5.18
C PRO A 57 15.82 -0.39 -5.17
N LEU A 58 15.97 -1.68 -4.88
CA LEU A 58 14.82 -2.59 -4.76
C LEU A 58 13.88 -2.19 -3.62
N ALA A 59 14.42 -1.76 -2.47
CA ALA A 59 13.61 -1.24 -1.37
C ALA A 59 12.87 0.06 -1.75
N GLN A 60 13.52 0.94 -2.52
CA GLN A 60 12.86 2.14 -3.04
C GLN A 60 11.73 1.81 -4.02
N GLU A 61 11.91 0.86 -4.94
CA GLU A 61 10.84 0.44 -5.84
C GLU A 61 9.70 -0.28 -5.10
N ALA A 62 10.03 -1.12 -4.11
CA ALA A 62 9.07 -1.85 -3.27
C ALA A 62 8.21 -0.93 -2.39
N THR A 63 8.62 0.32 -2.19
CA THR A 63 7.89 1.32 -1.41
C THR A 63 6.48 1.56 -1.96
N GLY A 64 6.32 1.60 -3.28
CA GLY A 64 5.02 1.76 -3.93
C GLY A 64 4.02 0.63 -3.59
N PRO A 65 4.38 -0.63 -3.88
CA PRO A 65 3.59 -1.79 -3.47
C PRO A 65 3.31 -1.84 -1.96
N ALA A 66 4.30 -1.52 -1.12
CA ALA A 66 4.14 -1.54 0.33
C ALA A 66 3.10 -0.52 0.82
N ILE A 67 3.09 0.69 0.26
CA ILE A 67 2.07 1.71 0.53
C ILE A 67 0.69 1.20 0.11
N ALA A 68 0.56 0.65 -1.11
CA ALA A 68 -0.72 0.16 -1.61
C ALA A 68 -1.30 -0.96 -0.72
N VAL A 69 -0.47 -1.93 -0.34
CA VAL A 69 -0.88 -3.03 0.56
C VAL A 69 -1.27 -2.49 1.94
N SER A 70 -0.51 -1.54 2.48
CA SER A 70 -0.80 -0.94 3.80
C SER A 70 -2.14 -0.21 3.80
N ILE A 71 -2.45 0.54 2.73
CA ILE A 71 -3.75 1.21 2.56
C ILE A 71 -4.87 0.18 2.41
N ALA A 72 -4.69 -0.84 1.55
CA ALA A 72 -5.69 -1.88 1.35
C ALA A 72 -5.99 -2.65 2.65
N TYR A 73 -4.95 -2.89 3.46
CA TYR A 73 -5.07 -3.51 4.78
C TYR A 73 -5.84 -2.62 5.76
N ALA A 74 -5.52 -1.32 5.84
CA ALA A 74 -6.23 -0.36 6.69
C ALA A 74 -7.72 -0.25 6.34
N LEU A 75 -8.03 -0.33 5.05
CA LEU A 75 -9.40 -0.34 4.56
C LEU A 75 -10.11 -1.66 4.82
N ASN A 76 -9.48 -2.68 5.42
CA ASN A 76 -10.05 -4.02 5.59
C ASN A 76 -10.53 -4.60 4.23
N ALA A 77 -9.67 -4.56 3.21
CA ALA A 77 -9.98 -5.17 1.92
C ALA A 77 -9.77 -6.70 1.95
N ASP A 78 -10.53 -7.43 1.14
CA ASP A 78 -10.37 -8.88 1.02
C ASP A 78 -8.99 -9.23 0.46
N ARG A 79 -8.50 -10.44 0.78
CA ARG A 79 -7.16 -10.93 0.40
C ARG A 79 -6.85 -10.77 -1.09
N LEU A 80 -7.85 -10.98 -1.96
CA LEU A 80 -7.71 -10.80 -3.41
C LEU A 80 -7.39 -9.35 -3.80
N ILE A 81 -8.00 -8.39 -3.12
CA ILE A 81 -7.79 -6.96 -3.38
C ILE A 81 -6.40 -6.56 -2.86
N LEU A 82 -5.98 -7.08 -1.70
CA LEU A 82 -4.61 -6.87 -1.20
C LEU A 82 -3.56 -7.33 -2.21
N PHE A 83 -3.67 -8.55 -2.73
CA PHE A 83 -2.69 -9.06 -3.70
C PHE A 83 -2.73 -8.33 -5.04
N SER A 84 -3.91 -7.89 -5.49
CA SER A 84 -4.00 -7.07 -6.70
C SER A 84 -3.43 -5.66 -6.50
N SER A 85 -3.50 -5.12 -5.29
CA SER A 85 -3.04 -3.75 -4.99
C SER A 85 -1.53 -3.57 -5.12
N THR A 86 -0.72 -4.64 -5.01
CA THR A 86 0.74 -4.55 -5.17
C THR A 86 1.13 -4.11 -6.57
N ILE A 87 0.49 -4.68 -7.60
CA ILE A 87 0.75 -4.34 -9.02
C ILE A 87 0.34 -2.89 -9.29
N VAL A 88 -0.84 -2.50 -8.78
CA VAL A 88 -1.33 -1.12 -8.90
C VAL A 88 -0.40 -0.15 -8.16
N GLY A 89 0.08 -0.52 -6.97
CA GLY A 89 1.04 0.26 -6.21
C GLY A 89 2.38 0.44 -6.93
N LEU A 90 2.89 -0.61 -7.59
CA LEU A 90 4.11 -0.51 -8.39
C LEU A 90 3.94 0.48 -9.55
N ALA A 91 2.87 0.31 -10.34
CA ALA A 91 2.60 1.16 -11.50
C ALA A 91 2.30 2.61 -11.11
N ALA A 92 1.47 2.81 -10.09
CA ALA A 92 1.09 4.14 -9.61
C ALA A 92 2.26 4.88 -8.96
N ASN A 93 3.18 4.18 -8.29
CA ASN A 93 4.38 4.81 -7.74
C ASN A 93 5.31 5.31 -8.84
N LYS A 94 5.45 4.56 -9.94
CA LYS A 94 6.27 4.99 -11.09
C LYS A 94 5.67 6.19 -11.84
N LEU A 95 4.34 6.27 -11.94
CA LEU A 95 3.66 7.31 -12.73
C LEU A 95 3.24 8.55 -11.93
N GLY A 96 2.87 8.39 -10.66
CA GLY A 96 2.29 9.45 -9.84
C GLY A 96 2.87 9.54 -8.43
N GLY A 97 3.97 8.81 -8.16
CA GLY A 97 4.61 8.78 -6.85
C GLY A 97 3.68 8.28 -5.73
N PRO A 98 4.03 8.56 -4.46
CA PRO A 98 3.27 8.08 -3.30
C PRO A 98 1.80 8.54 -3.28
N MET A 99 1.52 9.76 -3.74
CA MET A 99 0.14 10.28 -3.83
C MET A 99 -0.65 9.61 -4.95
N GLY A 100 -0.01 9.29 -6.07
CA GLY A 100 -0.61 8.47 -7.13
C GLY A 100 -1.01 7.09 -6.61
N VAL A 101 -0.14 6.45 -5.82
CA VAL A 101 -0.46 5.16 -5.16
C VAL A 101 -1.66 5.29 -4.25
N PHE A 102 -1.73 6.35 -3.45
CA PHE A 102 -2.85 6.57 -2.53
C PHE A 102 -4.19 6.65 -3.27
N ILE A 103 -4.27 7.51 -4.28
CA ILE A 103 -5.49 7.71 -5.08
C ILE A 103 -5.85 6.44 -5.84
N ALA A 104 -4.89 5.82 -6.54
CA ALA A 104 -5.13 4.61 -7.32
C ALA A 104 -5.62 3.44 -6.45
N THR A 105 -4.98 3.23 -5.29
CA THR A 105 -5.34 2.16 -4.35
C THR A 105 -6.72 2.39 -3.73
N LEU A 106 -7.07 3.65 -3.44
CA LEU A 106 -8.40 4.01 -2.95
C LEU A 106 -9.49 3.70 -3.97
N PHE A 107 -9.28 4.10 -5.22
CA PHE A 107 -10.21 3.79 -6.31
C PHE A 107 -10.31 2.28 -6.55
N LEU A 108 -9.19 1.57 -6.56
CA LEU A 108 -9.16 0.11 -6.68
C LEU A 108 -9.95 -0.55 -5.56
N CYS A 109 -9.64 -0.25 -4.30
CA CYS A 109 -10.31 -0.86 -3.15
C CYS A 109 -11.81 -0.57 -3.15
N ARG A 110 -12.21 0.66 -3.52
CA ARG A 110 -13.62 1.05 -3.59
C ARG A 110 -14.35 0.25 -4.67
N ASN A 111 -13.83 0.23 -5.89
CA ASN A 111 -14.47 -0.46 -7.01
C ASN A 111 -14.45 -1.98 -6.83
N CYS A 112 -13.33 -2.56 -6.38
CA CYS A 112 -13.24 -3.99 -6.14
C CYS A 112 -14.15 -4.46 -5.01
N LYS A 113 -14.31 -3.71 -3.90
CA LYS A 113 -15.30 -4.08 -2.86
C LYS A 113 -16.74 -3.99 -3.36
N ILE A 114 -17.01 -3.11 -4.33
CA ILE A 114 -18.32 -3.03 -4.97
C ILE A 114 -18.54 -4.22 -5.91
N SER A 115 -17.55 -4.64 -6.69
CA SER A 115 -17.71 -5.75 -7.64
C SER A 115 -17.60 -7.13 -6.97
N PHE A 116 -16.59 -7.34 -6.13
CA PHE A 116 -16.36 -8.59 -5.43
C PHE A 116 -17.10 -8.59 -4.09
N LYS A 117 -18.34 -9.08 -4.10
CA LYS A 117 -18.94 -9.65 -2.89
C LYS A 117 -18.68 -11.16 -2.92
N ARG A 118 -17.77 -11.62 -2.09
CA ARG A 118 -17.66 -13.05 -1.78
C ARG A 118 -18.97 -13.45 -1.06
N ASN A 119 -19.72 -14.36 -1.68
CA ASN A 119 -20.78 -15.11 -1.00
C ASN A 119 -20.14 -15.77 0.22
N LYS A 120 -20.34 -15.18 1.39
CA LYS A 120 -20.34 -15.96 2.63
C LYS A 120 -21.79 -16.36 2.82
N ASN A 121 -22.11 -17.57 2.33
CA ASN A 121 -23.18 -18.38 2.90
C ASN A 121 -22.93 -18.55 4.39
#